data_AF-A0A7Y9WYU2-F1
#
_entry.id   AF-A0A7Y9WYU2-F1
#
_cell.length_a   1.000
_cell.length_b   1.000
_cell.length_c   1.000
_cell.angle_alpha   90.00
_cell.angle_beta   90.00
_cell.angle_gamma   90.00
#
_symmetry.space_group_name_H-M   'P 1'
#
loop_
_entity.id
_entity.type
_entity.pdbx_description
1 polymer ?
#
loop_
_entity_poly.entity_id
_entity_poly.type
_entity_poly.pdbx_seq_one_letter_code
_entity_poly.pdbx_strand_id
1 'polypeptide(L)'
;MKCGAGLEYPGQGHTCRSSTPPPAPPRTAGWDVATWFVVGFAILFALAAIAAAVLGSIPSGRARPLPPNGTGAAIGFVLANLTLFVAIIGLVISGLIWGRGTRQLAEAHGSSGRSYSRHWGTRVFPACVVSSAAIAWLATDRTAPVVLFGQAALRTLGAAALVGGVLHSRTRVLRLIAHVNRVVAGHCSPVASQGPAWPLSPTPTSDDWNAGQWDPDVLRDIEARRHRDRT
;
A
#
# COMPACT_ATOMS: atom_id res chain seq x y z
N MET A 1 5.22 11.17 30.39
CA MET A 1 4.12 10.75 29.48
C MET A 1 2.84 10.70 30.31
N LYS A 2 1.83 11.52 30.00
CA LYS A 2 0.55 11.51 30.71
C LYS A 2 -0.54 11.01 29.75
N CYS A 3 -0.85 9.72 29.80
CA CYS A 3 -2.13 9.25 29.28
C CYS A 3 -3.23 9.73 30.23
N GLY A 4 -4.36 10.19 29.69
CA GLY A 4 -5.53 10.58 30.48
C GLY A 4 -5.55 12.00 31.06
N ALA A 5 -4.55 12.84 30.76
CA ALA A 5 -4.60 14.25 31.13
C ALA A 5 -5.42 15.03 30.08
N GLY A 6 -6.73 15.13 30.31
CA GLY A 6 -7.68 15.72 29.36
C GLY A 6 -8.95 14.88 29.15
N LEU A 7 -9.15 13.85 29.98
CA LEU A 7 -10.43 13.18 30.05
C LEU A 7 -11.41 14.10 30.76
N GLU A 8 -12.49 14.46 30.07
CA GLU A 8 -13.60 15.14 30.73
C GLU A 8 -14.20 14.22 31.80
N TYR A 9 -14.21 12.88 31.60
CA TYR A 9 -14.86 11.92 32.49
C TYR A 9 -14.15 10.54 32.58
N PRO A 10 -14.25 9.84 33.74
CA PRO A 10 -13.67 8.51 33.92
C PRO A 10 -14.44 7.43 33.12
N GLY A 11 -13.72 6.49 32.50
CA GLY A 11 -14.30 5.34 31.76
C GLY A 11 -14.34 5.47 30.23
N GLN A 12 -13.99 6.64 29.68
CA GLN A 12 -13.84 6.82 28.24
C GLN A 12 -12.81 5.81 27.70
N GLY A 13 -13.14 4.94 26.74
CA GLY A 13 -12.15 4.05 26.14
C GLY A 13 -11.13 4.86 25.36
N HIS A 14 -9.87 4.89 25.79
CA HIS A 14 -8.80 5.60 25.07
C HIS A 14 -7.67 4.64 24.69
N THR A 15 -7.39 4.55 23.39
CA THR A 15 -6.10 4.07 22.92
C THR A 15 -5.08 5.18 23.13
N CYS A 16 -4.17 5.01 24.09
CA CYS A 16 -2.98 5.83 24.28
C CYS A 16 -2.13 5.84 23.00
N ARG A 17 -2.41 6.75 22.07
CA ARG A 17 -1.47 7.10 21.02
C ARG A 17 -0.57 8.20 21.55
N SER A 18 0.74 7.95 21.55
CA SER A 18 1.74 8.98 21.82
C SER A 18 1.45 10.18 20.93
N SER A 19 1.08 11.30 21.56
CA SER A 19 0.80 12.60 20.97
C SER A 19 2.07 13.28 20.48
N THR A 20 2.83 12.59 19.63
CA THR A 20 3.77 13.27 18.77
C THR A 20 2.92 13.82 17.62
N PRO A 21 2.79 15.15 17.45
CA PRO A 21 2.12 15.70 16.27
C PRO A 21 2.78 15.07 15.03
N PRO A 22 2.01 14.73 13.98
CA PRO A 22 2.60 14.15 12.79
C PRO A 22 3.72 15.09 12.34
N PRO A 23 4.97 14.62 12.24
CA PRO A 23 6.02 15.43 11.65
C PRO A 23 5.52 15.87 10.27
N ALA A 24 5.81 17.13 9.91
CA ALA A 24 5.46 17.84 8.68
C ALA A 24 4.89 16.96 7.55
N PRO A 25 3.80 17.40 6.86
CA PRO A 25 3.01 16.58 5.95
C PRO A 25 3.93 15.64 5.14
N PRO A 26 3.82 14.31 5.32
CA PRO A 26 4.71 13.39 4.66
C PRO A 26 4.65 13.69 3.17
N ARG A 27 5.81 13.79 2.50
CA ARG A 27 5.94 14.18 1.08
C ARG A 27 5.17 13.20 0.17
N THR A 28 3.84 13.34 0.12
CA THR A 28 2.93 12.49 -0.66
C THR A 28 3.21 12.62 -2.15
N ALA A 29 3.58 13.82 -2.60
CA ALA A 29 3.99 14.09 -3.98
C ALA A 29 5.15 13.18 -4.44
N GLY A 30 6.19 13.02 -3.62
CA GLY A 30 7.33 12.16 -3.97
C GLY A 30 6.97 10.67 -3.97
N TRP A 31 6.06 10.25 -3.09
CA TRP A 31 5.56 8.88 -3.03
C TRP A 31 4.62 8.52 -4.19
N ASP A 32 3.75 9.45 -4.60
CA ASP A 32 2.88 9.27 -5.77
C ASP A 32 3.73 9.16 -7.06
N VAL A 33 4.70 10.05 -7.22
CA VAL A 33 5.65 10.00 -8.34
C VAL A 33 6.42 8.67 -8.35
N ALA A 34 6.92 8.22 -7.20
CA ALA A 34 7.60 6.93 -7.08
C ALA A 34 6.68 5.74 -7.44
N THR A 35 5.39 5.81 -7.08
CA THR A 35 4.39 4.79 -7.45
C THR A 35 4.29 4.68 -8.97
N TRP A 36 4.15 5.81 -9.67
CA TRP A 36 4.03 5.83 -11.13
C TRP A 36 5.32 5.42 -11.83
N PHE A 37 6.49 5.72 -11.26
CA PHE A 37 7.75 5.18 -11.77
C PHE A 37 7.81 3.65 -11.66
N VAL A 38 7.42 3.07 -10.53
CA VAL A 38 7.37 1.60 -10.37
C VAL A 38 6.42 0.98 -11.39
N VAL A 39 5.22 1.55 -11.57
CA VAL A 39 4.25 1.09 -12.56
C VAL A 39 4.79 1.23 -13.99
N GLY A 40 5.37 2.38 -14.32
CA GLY A 40 5.94 2.66 -15.63
C GLY A 40 7.08 1.72 -15.99
N PHE A 41 8.03 1.48 -15.08
CA PHE A 41 9.11 0.52 -15.31
C PHE A 41 8.61 -0.92 -15.37
N ALA A 42 7.55 -1.29 -14.63
CA ALA A 42 6.95 -2.62 -14.72
C ALA A 42 6.29 -2.85 -16.10
N ILE A 43 5.59 -1.85 -16.62
CA ILE A 43 4.99 -1.89 -17.96
C ILE A 43 6.09 -1.94 -19.02
N LEU A 44 7.13 -1.11 -18.90
CA LEU A 44 8.28 -1.12 -19.80
C LEU A 44 8.96 -2.48 -19.83
N PHE A 45 9.14 -3.10 -18.66
CA PHE A 45 9.69 -4.45 -18.54
C PHE A 45 8.83 -5.50 -19.26
N ALA A 46 7.51 -5.44 -19.09
CA ALA A 46 6.58 -6.34 -19.77
C ALA A 46 6.64 -6.18 -21.29
N LEU A 47 6.62 -4.95 -21.79
CA LEU A 47 6.71 -4.65 -23.23
C LEU A 47 8.05 -5.08 -23.82
N ALA A 48 9.16 -4.81 -23.13
CA ALA A 48 10.48 -5.25 -23.56
C ALA A 48 10.60 -6.78 -23.58
N ALA A 49 9.96 -7.49 -22.66
CA ALA A 49 9.94 -8.95 -22.63
C ALA A 49 9.17 -9.53 -23.84
N ILE A 50 8.02 -8.94 -24.18
CA ILE A 50 7.24 -9.31 -25.36
C ILE A 50 8.04 -9.03 -26.63
N ALA A 51 8.64 -7.84 -26.75
CA ALA A 51 9.46 -7.46 -27.90
C ALA A 51 10.65 -8.41 -28.09
N ALA A 52 11.34 -8.77 -27.00
CA ALA A 52 12.44 -9.74 -27.05
C ALA A 52 11.98 -11.12 -27.53
N ALA A 53 10.81 -11.59 -27.09
CA ALA A 53 10.26 -12.87 -27.55
C ALA A 53 9.88 -12.85 -29.04
N VAL A 54 9.20 -11.78 -29.48
CA VAL A 54 8.80 -11.61 -30.89
C VAL A 54 10.04 -11.55 -31.77
N LEU A 55 11.01 -10.68 -31.46
CA LEU A 55 12.21 -10.50 -32.28
C LEU A 55 13.13 -11.73 -32.24
N GLY A 56 13.23 -12.41 -31.10
CA GLY A 56 13.99 -13.65 -30.96
C GLY A 56 13.35 -14.84 -31.67
N SER A 57 12.04 -14.81 -31.92
CA SER A 57 11.32 -15.87 -32.65
C SER A 57 11.42 -15.76 -34.17
N ILE A 58 11.98 -14.67 -34.70
CA ILE A 58 12.15 -14.49 -36.15
C ILE A 58 13.25 -15.44 -36.61
N PRO A 59 12.95 -16.41 -37.51
CA PRO A 59 13.95 -17.35 -38.00
C PRO A 59 15.09 -16.60 -38.67
N SER A 60 16.28 -16.65 -38.06
CA SER A 60 17.51 -16.18 -38.71
C SER A 60 17.78 -17.15 -39.86
N GLY A 61 17.37 -16.79 -41.07
CA GLY A 61 17.51 -17.63 -42.26
C GLY A 61 18.97 -18.01 -42.52
N ARG A 62 19.45 -19.11 -41.92
CA ARG A 62 20.77 -19.70 -42.19
C ARG A 62 20.84 -20.47 -43.51
N ALA A 63 19.77 -20.47 -44.32
CA ALA A 63 19.69 -21.25 -45.56
C ALA A 63 19.27 -20.42 -46.81
N ARG A 64 19.27 -19.08 -46.75
CA ARG A 64 18.97 -18.24 -47.93
C ARG A 64 19.96 -17.08 -48.00
N PRO A 65 20.47 -16.71 -49.20
CA PRO A 65 21.28 -15.51 -49.34
C PRO A 65 20.46 -14.33 -48.83
N LEU A 66 21.02 -13.59 -47.87
CA LEU A 66 20.33 -12.55 -47.10
C LEU A 66 19.58 -11.55 -48.00
N PRO A 67 18.31 -11.22 -47.71
CA PRO A 67 17.80 -9.87 -47.91
C PRO A 67 18.29 -8.97 -46.75
N PRO A 68 18.43 -7.64 -46.97
CA PRO A 68 18.99 -6.68 -46.01
C PRO A 68 18.19 -6.49 -44.70
N ASN A 69 17.11 -7.24 -44.49
CA ASN A 69 16.18 -7.08 -43.36
C ASN A 69 16.63 -7.82 -42.07
N GLY A 70 17.70 -8.62 -42.10
CA GLY A 70 18.16 -9.39 -40.94
C GLY A 70 18.82 -8.55 -39.83
N THR A 71 19.46 -7.44 -40.19
CA THR A 71 20.21 -6.59 -39.24
C THR A 71 19.30 -5.85 -38.28
N GLY A 72 18.12 -5.42 -38.73
CA GLY A 72 17.15 -4.68 -37.91
C GLY A 72 16.57 -5.52 -36.77
N ALA A 73 16.24 -6.79 -37.03
CA ALA A 73 15.70 -7.70 -36.02
C ALA A 73 16.73 -8.02 -34.93
N ALA A 74 18.00 -8.23 -35.31
CA ALA A 74 19.10 -8.47 -34.37
C ALA A 74 19.37 -7.25 -33.48
N ILE A 75 19.45 -6.04 -34.07
CA ILE A 75 19.60 -4.80 -33.31
C ILE A 75 18.42 -4.60 -32.36
N GLY A 76 17.19 -4.80 -32.83
CA GLY A 76 15.98 -4.70 -32.02
C GLY A 76 15.98 -5.68 -30.84
N PHE A 77 16.44 -6.92 -31.06
CA PHE A 77 16.55 -7.93 -30.00
C PHE A 77 17.56 -7.52 -28.92
N VAL A 78 18.72 -6.98 -29.32
CA VAL A 78 19.72 -6.46 -28.37
C VAL A 78 19.15 -5.28 -27.58
N LEU A 79 18.49 -4.33 -28.25
CA LEU A 79 17.85 -3.18 -27.61
C LEU A 79 16.74 -3.60 -26.63
N ALA A 80 15.93 -4.60 -26.98
CA ALA A 80 14.90 -5.14 -26.09
C ALA A 80 15.51 -5.75 -24.81
N ASN A 81 16.60 -6.51 -24.94
CA ASN A 81 17.31 -7.05 -23.78
C ASN A 81 17.98 -5.96 -22.94
N LEU A 82 18.59 -4.95 -23.56
CA LEU A 82 19.16 -3.80 -22.85
C LEU A 82 18.07 -3.04 -22.07
N THR A 83 16.89 -2.87 -22.68
CA THR A 83 15.72 -2.24 -22.06
C THR A 83 15.22 -3.04 -20.86
N LEU A 84 15.24 -4.38 -20.91
CA LEU A 84 14.92 -5.23 -19.76
C LEU A 84 15.86 -4.96 -18.59
N PHE A 85 17.18 -4.86 -18.83
CA PHE A 85 18.15 -4.54 -17.78
C PHE A 85 17.91 -3.16 -17.16
N VAL A 86 17.71 -2.14 -18.00
CA VAL A 86 17.41 -0.78 -17.53
C VAL A 86 16.12 -0.76 -16.72
N ALA A 87 15.08 -1.47 -17.16
CA ALA A 87 13.81 -1.57 -16.45
C ALA A 87 13.96 -2.26 -15.08
N ILE A 88 14.76 -3.32 -14.97
CA ILE A 88 15.05 -3.98 -13.69
C ILE A 88 15.75 -3.02 -12.72
N ILE A 89 16.78 -2.30 -13.19
CA ILE A 89 17.51 -1.33 -12.36
C ILE A 89 16.55 -0.21 -11.90
N GLY A 90 15.76 0.33 -12.83
CA GLY A 90 14.73 1.33 -12.56
C GLY A 90 13.71 0.84 -11.52
N LEU A 91 13.23 -0.41 -11.64
CA LEU A 91 12.32 -1.04 -10.68
C LEU A 91 12.93 -1.19 -9.29
N VAL A 92 14.20 -1.58 -9.19
CA VAL A 92 14.89 -1.69 -7.90
C VAL A 92 14.98 -0.33 -7.23
N ILE A 93 15.45 0.70 -7.95
CA ILE A 93 15.63 2.05 -7.39
C ILE A 93 14.27 2.64 -7.00
N SER A 94 13.32 2.67 -7.93
CA SER A 94 11.98 3.23 -7.70
C SER A 94 11.22 2.45 -6.62
N GLY A 95 11.35 1.12 -6.60
CA GLY A 95 10.74 0.25 -5.59
C GLY A 95 11.31 0.48 -4.19
N LEU A 96 12.61 0.72 -4.05
CA LEU A 96 13.24 1.08 -2.77
C LEU A 96 12.76 2.45 -2.27
N ILE A 97 12.68 3.45 -3.16
CA ILE A 97 12.18 4.79 -2.83
C ILE A 97 10.71 4.71 -2.41
N TRP A 98 9.89 4.02 -3.20
CA TRP A 98 8.48 3.80 -2.91
C TRP A 98 8.28 3.04 -1.61
N GLY A 99 9.03 1.96 -1.36
CA GLY A 99 8.94 1.18 -0.13
C GLY A 99 9.32 1.97 1.12
N ARG A 100 10.36 2.81 1.04
CA ARG A 100 10.72 3.75 2.12
C ARG A 100 9.62 4.78 2.35
N GLY A 101 9.08 5.36 1.29
CA GLY A 101 7.96 6.31 1.36
C GLY A 101 6.71 5.70 2.00
N THR A 102 6.29 4.52 1.54
CA THR A 102 5.15 3.77 2.09
C THR A 102 5.32 3.48 3.58
N ARG A 103 6.53 3.12 4.02
CA ARG A 103 6.84 2.88 5.44
C ARG A 103 6.75 4.17 6.26
N GLN A 104 7.37 5.25 5.80
CA GLN A 104 7.34 6.55 6.47
C GLN A 104 5.90 7.09 6.57
N LEU A 105 5.11 6.96 5.51
CA LEU A 105 3.70 7.36 5.48
C LEU A 105 2.87 6.55 6.48
N ALA A 106 3.06 5.23 6.56
CA ALA A 106 2.34 4.38 7.49
C ALA A 106 2.71 4.65 8.97
N GLU A 107 4.01 4.84 9.26
CA GLU A 107 4.51 5.18 10.60
C GLU A 107 4.01 6.56 11.04
N ALA A 108 3.99 7.56 10.14
CA ALA A 108 3.46 8.90 10.42
C ALA A 108 1.96 8.92 10.76
N HIS A 109 1.20 7.94 10.28
CA HIS A 109 -0.25 7.80 10.56
C HIS A 109 -0.54 6.76 11.67
N GLY A 110 0.47 6.43 12.48
CA GLY A 110 0.32 5.61 13.68
C GLY A 110 0.08 4.12 13.42
N SER A 111 0.50 3.61 12.25
CA SER A 111 0.41 2.20 11.88
C SER A 111 1.80 1.56 11.85
N SER A 112 1.88 0.23 12.06
CA SER A 112 3.13 -0.50 11.94
C SER A 112 3.58 -0.55 10.47
N GLY A 113 4.56 0.28 10.10
CA GLY A 113 5.02 0.41 8.71
C GLY A 113 5.47 -0.89 8.05
N ARG A 114 5.88 -1.88 8.85
CA ARG A 114 6.31 -3.21 8.40
C ARG A 114 5.19 -4.06 7.79
N SER A 115 3.93 -3.85 8.21
CA SER A 115 2.76 -4.55 7.67
C SER A 115 2.35 -3.98 6.30
N TYR A 116 2.59 -2.67 6.09
CA TYR A 116 2.25 -1.96 4.86
C TYR A 116 3.34 -2.05 3.78
N SER A 117 4.60 -2.30 4.16
CA SER A 117 5.70 -2.46 3.20
C SER A 117 5.78 -3.88 2.60
N ARG A 118 5.16 -4.88 3.24
CA ARG A 118 5.16 -6.28 2.76
C ARG A 118 3.90 -6.54 1.96
N HIS A 119 3.99 -6.49 0.64
CA HIS A 119 2.90 -6.89 -0.26
C HIS A 119 3.31 -8.05 -1.16
N TRP A 120 2.35 -8.90 -1.50
CA TRP A 120 2.54 -10.11 -2.30
C TRP A 120 3.29 -9.84 -3.63
N GLY A 121 3.04 -8.70 -4.27
CA GLY A 121 3.72 -8.29 -5.52
C GLY A 121 5.26 -8.24 -5.41
N THR A 122 5.83 -7.84 -4.27
CA THR A 122 7.30 -7.87 -4.06
C THR A 122 7.89 -9.27 -3.94
N ARG A 123 7.07 -10.31 -3.72
CA ARG A 123 7.52 -11.71 -3.69
C ARG A 123 7.28 -12.40 -5.03
N VAL A 124 6.12 -12.15 -5.64
CA VAL A 124 5.73 -12.80 -6.90
C VAL A 124 6.59 -12.32 -8.06
N PHE A 125 6.87 -11.01 -8.15
CA PHE A 125 7.72 -10.48 -9.22
C PHE A 125 9.11 -11.13 -9.30
N PRO A 126 9.95 -11.13 -8.24
CA PRO A 126 11.26 -11.76 -8.31
C PRO A 126 11.16 -13.28 -8.53
N ALA A 127 10.15 -13.96 -7.98
CA ALA A 127 9.93 -15.37 -8.24
C ALA A 127 9.66 -15.64 -9.74
N CYS A 128 8.80 -14.83 -10.39
CA CYS A 128 8.56 -14.92 -11.82
C CYS A 128 9.82 -14.64 -12.65
N VAL A 129 10.63 -13.66 -12.26
CA VAL A 129 11.90 -13.36 -12.92
C VAL A 129 12.87 -14.54 -12.81
N VAL A 130 13.06 -15.08 -11.61
CA VAL A 130 13.94 -16.24 -11.36
C VAL A 130 13.44 -17.47 -12.11
N SER A 131 12.14 -17.79 -12.07
CA SER A 131 11.57 -18.91 -12.82
C SER A 131 11.76 -18.72 -14.33
N SER A 132 11.62 -17.51 -14.85
CA SER A 132 11.89 -17.24 -16.28
C SER A 132 13.36 -17.49 -16.64
N ALA A 133 14.30 -17.16 -15.75
CA ALA A 133 15.72 -17.43 -15.95
C ALA A 133 16.01 -18.94 -15.88
N ALA A 134 15.39 -19.64 -14.92
CA ALA A 134 15.52 -21.09 -14.78
C ALA A 134 15.04 -21.84 -16.03
N ILE A 135 13.91 -21.43 -16.63
CA ILE A 135 13.40 -22.02 -17.87
C ILE A 135 14.42 -21.88 -19.02
N ALA A 136 15.02 -20.70 -19.20
CA ALA A 136 16.05 -20.54 -20.23
C ALA A 136 17.35 -21.30 -19.92
N TRP A 137 17.67 -21.49 -18.65
CA TRP A 137 18.87 -22.23 -18.26
C TRP A 137 18.71 -23.73 -18.52
N LEU A 138 17.52 -24.27 -18.24
CA LEU A 138 17.17 -25.68 -18.44
C LEU A 138 16.80 -26.03 -19.90
N ALA A 139 16.51 -25.02 -20.74
CA ALA A 139 16.16 -25.24 -22.14
C ALA A 139 17.38 -25.71 -22.96
N THR A 140 17.19 -26.82 -23.69
CA THR A 140 18.16 -27.34 -24.67
C THR A 140 18.33 -26.41 -25.86
N ASP A 141 17.24 -25.80 -26.33
CA ASP A 141 17.25 -24.70 -27.29
C ASP A 141 16.65 -23.44 -26.69
N ARG A 142 17.52 -22.49 -26.34
CA ARG A 142 17.15 -21.21 -25.73
C ARG A 142 16.43 -20.27 -26.70
N THR A 143 16.50 -20.54 -27.99
CA THR A 143 15.87 -19.76 -29.05
C THR A 143 14.55 -20.34 -29.53
N ALA A 144 14.16 -21.51 -29.01
CA ALA A 144 12.89 -22.11 -29.32
C ALA A 144 11.73 -21.14 -28.97
N PRO A 145 10.78 -20.91 -29.89
CA PRO A 145 9.66 -19.99 -29.65
C PRO A 145 8.91 -20.28 -28.35
N VAL A 146 8.70 -21.57 -28.02
CA VAL A 146 8.04 -21.99 -26.78
C VAL A 146 8.77 -21.49 -25.52
N VAL A 147 10.11 -21.46 -25.54
CA VAL A 147 10.94 -20.97 -24.43
C VAL A 147 10.85 -19.45 -24.35
N LEU A 148 11.00 -18.76 -25.48
CA LEU A 148 10.95 -17.29 -25.54
C LEU A 148 9.59 -16.74 -25.09
N PHE A 149 8.49 -17.30 -25.61
CA PHE A 149 7.14 -16.91 -25.22
C PHE A 149 6.80 -17.34 -23.79
N GLY A 150 7.30 -18.49 -23.32
CA GLY A 150 7.17 -18.91 -21.92
C GLY A 150 7.85 -17.94 -20.95
N GLN A 151 9.06 -17.46 -21.28
CA GLN A 151 9.75 -16.44 -20.51
C GLN A 151 8.99 -15.11 -20.52
N ALA A 152 8.51 -14.67 -21.70
CA ALA A 152 7.73 -13.45 -21.81
C ALA A 152 6.46 -13.53 -20.97
N ALA A 153 5.72 -14.64 -21.01
CA ALA A 153 4.51 -14.86 -20.23
C ALA A 153 4.76 -14.79 -18.71
N LEU A 154 5.85 -15.40 -18.22
CA LEU A 154 6.22 -15.30 -16.81
C LEU A 154 6.61 -13.87 -16.41
N ARG A 155 7.36 -13.18 -17.26
CA ARG A 155 7.79 -11.79 -17.00
C ARG A 155 6.61 -10.83 -17.00
N THR A 156 5.66 -10.98 -17.92
CA THR A 156 4.44 -10.16 -17.96
C THR A 156 3.54 -10.45 -16.78
N LEU A 157 3.38 -11.73 -16.39
CA LEU A 157 2.61 -12.11 -15.20
C LEU A 157 3.24 -11.56 -13.91
N GLY A 158 4.58 -11.64 -13.79
CA GLY A 158 5.32 -11.02 -12.69
C GLY A 158 5.11 -9.51 -12.65
N ALA A 159 5.19 -8.83 -13.79
CA ALA A 159 4.98 -7.38 -13.88
C ALA A 159 3.54 -6.98 -13.49
N ALA A 160 2.54 -7.72 -13.97
CA ALA A 160 1.14 -7.51 -13.59
C ALA A 160 0.92 -7.71 -12.08
N ALA A 161 1.53 -8.74 -11.50
CA ALA A 161 1.51 -8.98 -10.06
C ALA A 161 2.16 -7.82 -9.27
N LEU A 162 3.25 -7.26 -9.78
CA LEU A 162 3.90 -6.10 -9.16
C LEU A 162 3.00 -4.88 -9.20
N VAL A 163 2.45 -4.53 -10.37
CA VAL A 163 1.52 -3.39 -10.55
C VAL A 163 0.31 -3.54 -9.63
N GLY A 164 -0.34 -4.71 -9.64
CA GLY A 164 -1.47 -4.99 -8.77
C GLY A 164 -1.12 -4.88 -7.29
N GLY A 165 0.04 -5.40 -6.88
CA GLY A 165 0.54 -5.29 -5.50
C GLY A 165 0.82 -3.85 -5.06
N VAL A 166 1.41 -3.03 -5.93
CA VAL A 166 1.70 -1.61 -5.68
C VAL A 166 0.42 -0.80 -5.55
N LEU A 167 -0.52 -0.96 -6.49
CA LEU A 167 -1.81 -0.26 -6.46
C LEU A 167 -2.66 -0.68 -5.26
N HIS A 168 -2.67 -1.96 -4.92
CA HIS A 168 -3.34 -2.47 -3.72
C HIS A 168 -2.74 -1.87 -2.44
N SER A 169 -1.41 -1.76 -2.36
CA SER A 169 -0.74 -1.13 -1.21
C SER A 169 -1.03 0.36 -1.15
N ARG A 170 -1.03 1.05 -2.30
CA ARG A 170 -1.40 2.47 -2.42
C ARG A 170 -2.81 2.71 -1.91
N THR A 171 -3.80 1.92 -2.34
CA THR A 171 -5.18 2.08 -1.87
C THR A 171 -5.32 1.85 -0.36
N ARG A 172 -4.60 0.86 0.21
CA ARG A 172 -4.57 0.65 1.67
C ARG A 172 -3.99 1.84 2.43
N VAL A 173 -2.91 2.45 1.94
CA VAL A 173 -2.32 3.65 2.55
C VAL A 173 -3.24 4.85 2.43
N LEU A 174 -3.84 5.08 1.25
CA LEU A 174 -4.79 6.19 1.06
C LEU A 174 -6.03 6.05 1.95
N ARG A 175 -6.54 4.83 2.15
CA ARG A 175 -7.63 4.57 3.11
C ARG A 175 -7.21 4.88 4.55
N LEU A 176 -5.97 4.54 4.94
CA LEU A 176 -5.44 4.89 6.26
C LEU A 176 -5.37 6.41 6.45
N ILE A 177 -4.83 7.14 5.47
CA ILE A 177 -4.76 8.61 5.50
C ILE A 177 -6.16 9.21 5.60
N ALA A 178 -7.10 8.75 4.76
CA ALA A 178 -8.48 9.24 4.76
C ALA A 178 -9.18 8.97 6.11
N HIS A 179 -8.94 7.80 6.72
CA HIS A 179 -9.51 7.47 8.02
C HIS A 179 -8.95 8.36 9.13
N VAL A 180 -7.62 8.56 9.18
CA VAL A 180 -6.99 9.47 10.15
C VAL A 180 -7.49 10.90 9.95
N ASN A 181 -7.58 11.39 8.71
CA ASN A 181 -8.10 12.72 8.43
C ASN A 181 -9.56 12.89 8.85
N ARG A 182 -10.41 11.85 8.68
CA ARG A 182 -11.79 11.88 9.20
C ARG A 182 -11.85 11.92 10.72
N VAL A 183 -11.00 11.17 11.41
CA VAL A 183 -10.95 11.18 12.88
C VAL A 183 -10.48 12.54 13.38
N VAL A 184 -9.43 13.12 12.78
CA VAL A 184 -8.94 14.46 13.12
C VAL A 184 -9.99 15.53 12.80
N ALA A 185 -10.64 15.47 11.64
CA ALA A 185 -11.72 16.39 11.28
C ALA A 185 -12.98 16.21 12.17
N GLY A 186 -13.24 14.98 12.65
CA GLY A 186 -14.32 14.67 13.59
C GLY A 186 -14.04 15.09 15.04
N HIS A 187 -12.83 15.55 15.36
CA HIS A 187 -12.56 16.28 16.61
C HIS A 187 -12.97 17.76 16.52
N CYS A 188 -13.36 18.26 15.33
CA CYS A 188 -14.30 19.36 15.24
C CYS A 188 -15.71 18.78 15.33
N SER A 189 -16.13 18.43 16.55
CA SER A 189 -17.49 18.00 16.80
C SER A 189 -18.47 19.09 16.32
N PRO A 190 -19.48 18.77 15.50
CA PRO A 190 -20.57 19.69 15.18
C PRO A 190 -21.58 19.81 16.35
N VAL A 191 -21.22 19.39 17.56
CA VAL A 191 -21.98 19.67 18.79
C VAL A 191 -21.43 20.94 19.45
N ALA A 192 -21.39 22.02 18.66
CA ALA A 192 -21.14 23.38 19.14
C ALA A 192 -22.30 24.28 18.73
N SER A 193 -23.53 23.81 18.95
CA SER A 193 -24.80 24.55 18.90
C SER A 193 -25.85 23.49 19.25
N GLN A 194 -26.51 23.48 20.40
CA GLN A 194 -27.37 24.53 20.92
C GLN A 194 -27.57 24.30 22.43
N GLY A 195 -27.45 25.38 23.21
CA GLY A 195 -27.81 25.41 24.62
C GLY A 195 -26.68 25.98 25.49
N PRO A 196 -26.83 27.15 26.13
CA PRO A 196 -25.91 27.53 27.20
C PRO A 196 -25.97 26.42 28.26
N ALA A 197 -24.80 25.87 28.62
CA ALA A 197 -24.68 24.94 29.73
C ALA A 197 -25.26 25.61 30.99
N TRP A 198 -26.39 25.11 31.46
CA TRP A 198 -26.92 25.52 32.76
C TRP A 198 -25.88 25.16 33.82
N PRO A 199 -25.68 26.01 34.85
CA PRO A 199 -24.75 25.71 35.93
C PRO A 199 -25.09 24.35 36.53
N LEU A 200 -24.10 23.46 36.54
CA LEU A 200 -24.19 22.13 37.14
C LEU A 200 -24.73 22.27 38.57
N SER A 201 -25.86 21.62 38.83
CA SER A 201 -26.39 21.55 40.18
C SER A 201 -25.38 20.80 41.07
N PRO A 202 -25.13 21.25 42.32
CA PRO A 202 -24.08 20.69 43.19
C PRO A 202 -24.29 19.22 43.56
N THR A 203 -25.46 18.66 43.27
CA THR A 203 -25.76 17.24 43.37
C THR A 203 -25.83 16.62 41.97
N PRO A 204 -24.80 15.86 41.54
CA PRO A 204 -24.82 15.18 40.26
C PRO A 204 -26.00 14.19 40.18
N THR A 205 -26.74 14.22 39.08
CA THR A 205 -27.85 13.29 38.81
C THR A 205 -27.50 12.32 37.68
N SER A 206 -28.27 11.25 37.56
CA SER A 206 -28.12 10.23 36.49
C SER A 206 -28.27 10.80 35.08
N ASP A 207 -28.96 11.93 34.95
CA ASP A 207 -29.26 12.60 33.69
C ASP A 207 -28.04 13.36 33.14
N ASP A 208 -27.10 13.75 34.02
CA ASP A 208 -25.86 14.43 33.62
C ASP A 208 -24.95 13.54 32.76
N TRP A 209 -25.15 12.23 32.81
CA TRP A 209 -24.27 11.22 32.22
C TRP A 209 -24.97 10.34 31.17
N ASN A 210 -26.27 10.55 30.92
CA ASN A 210 -27.10 9.70 30.05
C ASN A 210 -26.91 8.19 30.32
N ALA A 211 -26.76 7.79 31.59
CA ALA A 211 -26.39 6.42 31.96
C ALA A 211 -27.35 5.36 31.39
N GLY A 212 -28.64 5.68 31.28
CA GLY A 212 -29.66 4.81 30.71
C GLY A 212 -29.49 4.48 29.21
N GLN A 213 -28.68 5.25 28.47
CA GLN A 213 -28.38 4.95 27.05
C GLN A 213 -27.22 3.97 26.87
N TRP A 214 -26.33 3.84 27.85
CA TRP A 214 -25.07 3.11 27.68
C TRP A 214 -25.06 1.78 28.42
N ASP A 215 -25.71 1.69 29.58
CA ASP A 215 -25.83 0.44 30.32
C ASP A 215 -27.07 0.45 31.24
N PRO A 216 -28.18 -0.18 30.84
CA PRO A 216 -29.43 -0.17 31.61
C PRO A 216 -29.31 -0.90 32.94
N ASP A 217 -28.34 -1.81 33.11
CA ASP A 217 -28.13 -2.53 34.36
C ASP A 217 -27.39 -1.67 35.39
N VAL A 218 -26.49 -0.79 34.94
CA VAL A 218 -25.84 0.22 35.79
C VAL A 218 -26.85 1.25 36.29
N LEU A 219 -27.81 1.66 35.45
CA LEU A 219 -28.89 2.56 35.88
C LEU A 219 -29.72 1.93 37.01
N ARG A 220 -30.11 0.65 36.88
CA ARG A 220 -30.86 -0.06 37.93
C ARG A 220 -30.08 -0.17 39.23
N ASP A 221 -28.77 -0.44 39.16
CA ASP A 221 -27.93 -0.55 40.35
C ASP A 221 -27.79 0.79 41.09
N ILE A 222 -27.66 1.90 40.35
CA ILE A 222 -27.63 3.25 40.94
C ILE A 222 -28.96 3.60 41.62
N GLU A 223 -30.09 3.30 40.97
CA GLU A 223 -31.42 3.52 41.54
C GLU A 223 -31.65 2.66 42.79
N ALA A 224 -31.22 1.39 42.77
CA ALA A 224 -31.32 0.47 43.90
C ALA A 224 -30.54 0.97 45.13
N ARG A 225 -29.31 1.51 44.93
CA ARG A 225 -28.52 2.10 46.02
C ARG A 225 -29.18 3.35 46.59
N ARG A 226 -29.74 4.21 45.73
CA ARG A 226 -30.41 5.45 46.14
C ARG A 226 -31.65 5.21 47.01
N HIS A 227 -32.37 4.12 46.76
CA HIS A 227 -33.50 3.73 47.60
C HIS A 227 -33.05 3.19 48.96
N ARG A 228 -31.89 2.55 49.03
CA ARG A 228 -31.33 2.00 50.27
C ARG A 228 -30.78 3.09 51.20
N ASP A 229 -30.25 4.18 50.66
CA ASP A 229 -29.72 5.31 51.45
C ASP A 229 -30.82 6.28 51.95
N ARG A 230 -32.06 6.11 51.49
CA ARG A 230 -33.22 6.93 51.90
C ARG A 230 -34.10 6.29 52.97
N THR A 231 -33.82 5.04 53.35
CA THR A 231 -34.45 4.31 54.46
C THR A 231 -33.50 4.22 55.63
#